data_AF-A0A7G5XFN4-F1
#
_entry.id   AF-A0A7G5XFN4-F1
#
_cell.length_a   1.000
_cell.length_b   1.000
_cell.length_c   1.000
_cell.angle_alpha   90.00
_cell.angle_beta   90.00
_cell.angle_gamma   90.00
#
_symmetry.space_group_name_H-M   'P 1'
#
loop_
_entity.id
_entity.type
_entity.pdbx_description
1 polymer ?
#
loop_
_entity_poly.entity_id
_entity_poly.type
_entity_poly.pdbx_seq_one_letter_code
_entity_poly.pdbx_strand_id
1 'polypeptide(L)'
;MNPYRKQTLEKVAIHFCDFFLNPTKPKFYGSTALHELDAEESKYIKSIIQGNLNIPWQPTDWLIDSFIKPERINLAVYLIESPFLAPDLQIEVKGETAFTILVKFGMTMSDKKDFMYMLQKLYERGYQSKSADLVYLKSSYEKLKNEYQCLTWSLARFAYKLNNSVLIAKAFQHHMPLLSIASFKMRRPFGINYHNLLGIANNALQHYRSHIELIIHAMETYDVIYDIKKRDHKGTFKQRMEDYYETMPPQDPDIAEVAFFLFPELKEVSSTSD
;
A
#
# COMPACT_ATOMS: atom_id res chain seq x y z
N MET A 1 41.60 2.07 1.27
CA MET A 1 40.76 3.26 1.60
C MET A 1 41.55 4.45 2.17
N ASN A 2 41.22 5.70 1.77
CA ASN A 2 41.79 6.94 2.35
C ASN A 2 41.34 7.12 3.84
N PRO A 3 42.21 7.56 4.77
CA PRO A 3 41.87 7.76 6.18
C PRO A 3 40.64 8.63 6.47
N TYR A 4 40.44 9.71 5.71
CA TYR A 4 39.28 10.59 5.87
C TYR A 4 37.96 9.90 5.52
N ARG A 5 37.97 9.13 4.41
CA ARG A 5 36.82 8.33 3.99
C ARG A 5 36.52 7.25 5.02
N LYS A 6 37.55 6.57 5.52
CA LYS A 6 37.44 5.57 6.60
C LYS A 6 36.74 6.15 7.84
N GLN A 7 37.21 7.31 8.34
CA GLN A 7 36.61 7.99 9.49
C GLN A 7 35.14 8.39 9.24
N THR A 8 34.82 8.79 8.00
CA THR A 8 33.45 9.13 7.61
C THR A 8 32.53 7.90 7.66
N LEU A 9 32.98 6.76 7.10
CA LEU A 9 32.22 5.51 7.13
C LEU A 9 32.04 4.96 8.55
N GLU A 10 33.03 5.11 9.43
CA GLU A 10 32.91 4.77 10.85
C GLU A 10 31.78 5.56 11.53
N LYS A 11 31.71 6.88 11.29
CA LYS A 11 30.60 7.71 11.81
C LYS A 11 29.25 7.27 11.29
N VAL A 12 29.14 7.00 9.99
CA VAL A 12 27.90 6.50 9.36
C VAL A 12 27.49 5.16 9.96
N ALA A 13 28.43 4.25 10.18
CA ALA A 13 28.18 2.95 10.80
C ALA A 13 27.65 3.09 12.23
N ILE A 14 28.26 3.96 13.04
CA ILE A 14 27.84 4.24 14.42
C ILE A 14 26.43 4.82 14.44
N HIS A 15 26.14 5.79 13.56
CA HIS A 15 24.78 6.34 13.42
C HIS A 15 23.76 5.29 12.99
N PHE A 16 24.13 4.35 12.12
CA PHE A 16 23.25 3.25 11.74
C PHE A 16 23.00 2.32 12.93
N CYS A 17 24.02 1.97 13.71
CA CYS A 17 23.86 1.11 14.88
C CYS A 17 22.94 1.75 15.92
N ASP A 18 23.12 3.05 16.18
CA ASP A 18 22.27 3.83 17.06
C ASP A 18 20.82 3.91 16.54
N PHE A 19 20.62 4.11 15.23
CA PHE A 19 19.29 4.01 14.61
C PHE A 19 18.66 2.62 14.74
N PHE A 20 19.45 1.56 14.53
CA PHE A 20 19.00 0.17 14.64
C PHE A 20 18.57 -0.19 16.07
N LEU A 21 19.31 0.30 17.07
CA LEU A 21 19.04 0.05 18.48
C LEU A 21 17.96 0.97 19.06
N ASN A 22 17.71 2.13 18.44
CA ASN A 22 16.74 3.11 18.92
C ASN A 22 15.51 3.19 18.00
N PRO A 23 14.44 2.39 18.28
CA PRO A 23 13.27 2.28 17.42
C PRO A 23 12.52 3.60 17.22
N THR A 24 12.64 4.54 18.17
CA THR A 24 11.92 5.82 18.13
C THR A 24 12.54 6.84 17.16
N LYS A 25 13.76 6.60 16.66
CA LYS A 25 14.40 7.54 15.74
C LYS A 25 13.62 7.58 14.42
N PRO A 26 13.22 8.77 13.95
CA PRO A 26 12.39 8.89 12.77
C PRO A 26 13.16 8.58 11.49
N LYS A 27 14.48 8.81 11.49
CA LYS A 27 15.32 8.72 10.28
C LYS A 27 16.75 8.31 10.62
N PHE A 28 17.36 7.60 9.67
CA PHE A 28 18.79 7.36 9.64
C PHE A 28 19.51 8.45 8.82
N TYR A 29 20.26 9.31 9.51
CA TYR A 29 21.07 10.35 8.88
C TYR A 29 22.41 9.77 8.42
N GLY A 30 22.52 9.50 7.12
CA GLY A 30 23.70 8.87 6.51
C GLY A 30 23.37 7.86 5.40
N SER A 31 22.09 7.64 5.09
CA SER A 31 21.64 6.69 4.06
C SER A 31 22.29 6.92 2.70
N THR A 32 22.42 8.17 2.25
CA THR A 32 23.04 8.51 0.96
C THR A 32 24.48 8.02 0.86
N ALA A 33 25.26 8.11 1.95
CA ALA A 33 26.64 7.65 1.96
C ALA A 33 26.75 6.12 1.76
N LEU A 34 25.70 5.36 2.08
CA LEU A 34 25.66 3.91 1.90
C LEU A 34 25.33 3.49 0.47
N HIS A 35 24.76 4.38 -0.35
CA HIS A 35 24.39 4.07 -1.73
C HIS A 35 25.58 4.11 -2.70
N GLU A 36 26.65 4.80 -2.31
CA GLU A 36 27.83 5.06 -3.15
C GLU A 36 29.04 4.18 -2.76
N LEU A 37 28.82 3.14 -1.95
CA LEU A 37 29.90 2.28 -1.46
C LEU A 37 30.38 1.33 -2.56
N ASP A 38 31.70 1.27 -2.74
CA ASP A 38 32.31 0.18 -3.47
C ASP A 38 32.33 -1.13 -2.64
N ALA A 39 32.86 -2.20 -3.22
CA ALA A 39 32.92 -3.50 -2.56
C ALA A 39 33.83 -3.53 -1.31
N GLU A 40 34.95 -2.80 -1.31
CA GLU A 40 35.87 -2.70 -0.16
C GLU A 40 35.20 -1.92 0.98
N GLU A 41 34.58 -0.78 0.67
CA GLU A 41 33.86 0.07 1.61
C GLU A 41 32.64 -0.64 2.19
N SER A 42 31.87 -1.35 1.36
CA SER A 42 30.72 -2.17 1.78
C SER A 42 31.15 -3.25 2.78
N LYS A 43 32.23 -3.98 2.50
CA LYS A 43 32.77 -4.99 3.42
C LYS A 43 33.23 -4.36 4.73
N TYR A 44 33.90 -3.22 4.65
CA TYR A 44 34.41 -2.52 5.82
C TYR A 44 33.28 -2.03 6.74
N ILE A 45 32.28 -1.33 6.20
CA ILE A 45 31.18 -0.81 7.01
C ILE A 45 30.32 -1.93 7.62
N LYS A 46 30.11 -3.04 6.89
CA LYS A 46 29.44 -4.24 7.41
C LYS A 46 30.16 -4.78 8.65
N SER A 47 31.50 -4.87 8.60
CA SER A 47 32.29 -5.35 9.74
C SER A 47 32.13 -4.46 10.99
N ILE A 48 32.06 -3.14 10.80
CA ILE A 48 31.85 -2.19 11.91
C ILE A 48 30.45 -2.38 12.50
N ILE A 49 29.42 -2.45 11.66
CA ILE A 49 28.03 -2.63 12.10
C ILE A 49 27.88 -3.94 12.88
N GLN A 50 28.40 -5.05 12.35
CA GLN A 50 28.36 -6.35 13.03
C GLN A 50 29.09 -6.32 14.39
N GLY A 51 30.25 -5.68 14.44
CA GLY A 51 31.02 -5.56 15.68
C GLY A 51 30.31 -4.71 16.74
N ASN A 52 29.64 -3.62 16.35
CA ASN A 52 28.94 -2.74 17.27
C ASN A 52 27.59 -3.30 17.73
N LEU A 53 26.85 -3.96 16.84
CA LEU A 53 25.56 -4.56 17.18
C LEU A 53 25.70 -5.94 17.85
N ASN A 54 26.86 -6.58 17.71
CA ASN A 54 27.11 -7.97 18.15
C ASN A 54 26.06 -8.96 17.59
N ILE A 55 25.68 -8.78 16.32
CA ILE A 55 24.73 -9.64 15.60
C ILE A 55 25.29 -10.04 14.23
N PRO A 56 24.89 -11.21 13.68
CA PRO A 56 25.26 -11.58 12.32
C PRO A 56 24.62 -10.64 11.31
N TRP A 57 25.28 -10.46 10.15
CA TRP A 57 24.75 -9.67 9.04
C TRP A 57 23.60 -10.43 8.35
N GLN A 58 22.39 -10.24 8.87
CA GLN A 58 21.16 -10.88 8.37
C GLN A 58 20.06 -9.83 8.15
N PRO A 59 20.18 -8.95 7.13
CA PRO A 59 19.20 -7.87 6.90
C PRO A 59 17.76 -8.36 6.75
N THR A 60 17.58 -9.55 6.17
CA THR A 60 16.29 -10.22 6.04
C THR A 60 15.68 -10.51 7.41
N ASP A 61 16.44 -11.10 8.33
CA ASP A 61 15.98 -11.38 9.70
C ASP A 61 15.66 -10.08 10.46
N TRP A 62 16.47 -9.03 10.23
CA TRP A 62 16.23 -7.71 10.82
C TRP A 62 14.92 -7.09 10.33
N LEU A 63 14.59 -7.27 9.04
CA LEU A 63 13.34 -6.80 8.45
C LEU A 63 12.14 -7.52 9.08
N ILE A 64 12.20 -8.85 9.17
CA ILE A 64 11.15 -9.66 9.80
C ILE A 64 10.94 -9.23 11.26
N ASP A 65 12.01 -9.11 12.03
CA ASP A 65 11.94 -8.65 13.42
C ASP A 65 11.32 -7.26 13.54
N SER A 66 11.65 -6.35 12.61
CA SER A 66 11.10 -5.00 12.58
C SER A 66 9.60 -4.99 12.27
N PHE A 67 9.11 -5.88 11.41
CA PHE A 67 7.67 -6.02 11.16
C PHE A 67 6.88 -6.65 12.31
N ILE A 68 7.54 -7.36 13.22
CA ILE A 68 6.86 -7.93 14.40
C ILE A 68 6.75 -6.88 15.53
N LYS A 69 7.53 -5.80 15.47
CA LYS A 69 7.66 -4.77 16.50
C LYS A 69 7.18 -3.40 15.99
N PRO A 70 5.94 -2.96 16.30
CA PRO A 70 5.37 -1.66 15.86
C PRO A 70 6.29 -0.46 16.04
N GLU A 71 7.05 -0.41 17.14
CA GLU A 71 7.99 0.66 17.43
C GLU A 71 9.14 0.75 16.41
N ARG A 72 9.45 -0.33 15.68
CA ARG A 72 10.53 -0.40 14.69
C ARG A 72 10.11 -0.01 13.28
N ILE A 73 8.98 0.67 13.10
CA ILE A 73 8.47 1.01 11.77
C ILE A 73 9.48 1.78 10.91
N ASN A 74 10.19 2.76 11.48
CA ASN A 74 11.18 3.54 10.72
C ASN A 74 12.34 2.66 10.23
N LEU A 75 12.75 1.69 11.05
CA LEU A 75 13.76 0.71 10.68
C LEU A 75 13.24 -0.24 9.59
N ALA A 76 11.99 -0.71 9.70
CA ALA A 76 11.36 -1.53 8.68
C ALA A 76 11.30 -0.82 7.32
N VAL A 77 10.85 0.45 7.31
CA VAL A 77 10.83 1.31 6.12
C VAL A 77 12.22 1.41 5.50
N TYR A 78 13.22 1.75 6.31
CA TYR A 78 14.60 1.87 5.84
C TYR A 78 15.15 0.54 5.27
N LEU A 79 14.85 -0.59 5.91
CA LEU A 79 15.31 -1.91 5.49
C LEU A 79 14.75 -2.31 4.11
N ILE A 80 13.46 -2.06 3.85
CA ILE A 80 12.84 -2.36 2.55
C ILE A 80 13.49 -1.53 1.44
N GLU A 81 13.75 -0.24 1.70
CA GLU A 81 14.32 0.68 0.73
C GLU A 81 15.80 0.45 0.44
N SER A 82 16.56 0.05 1.46
CA SER A 82 18.02 0.16 1.43
C SER A 82 18.64 -0.81 0.43
N PRO A 83 19.24 -0.29 -0.68
CA PRO A 83 19.95 -1.14 -1.64
C PRO A 83 21.26 -1.68 -1.04
N PHE A 84 21.82 -1.01 -0.04
CA PHE A 84 23.02 -1.45 0.65
C PHE A 84 22.77 -2.68 1.54
N LEU A 85 21.63 -2.68 2.26
CA LEU A 85 21.24 -3.82 3.08
C LEU A 85 20.68 -4.95 2.24
N ALA A 86 19.92 -4.62 1.18
CA ALA A 86 19.34 -5.54 0.22
C ALA A 86 18.76 -6.82 0.85
N PRO A 87 17.81 -6.70 1.82
CA PRO A 87 17.15 -7.88 2.35
C PRO A 87 16.48 -8.67 1.23
N ASP A 88 16.47 -9.98 1.36
CA ASP A 88 15.67 -10.84 0.49
C ASP A 88 14.19 -10.62 0.84
N LEU A 89 13.42 -10.18 -0.15
CA LEU A 89 11.99 -9.92 0.00
C LEU A 89 11.14 -11.10 -0.46
N GLN A 90 11.73 -12.08 -1.14
CA GLN A 90 11.07 -13.30 -1.61
C GLN A 90 11.03 -14.38 -0.53
N ILE A 91 11.49 -14.09 0.68
CA ILE A 91 11.48 -15.00 1.81
C ILE A 91 10.10 -15.52 2.20
N GLU A 92 10.15 -16.71 2.80
CA GLU A 92 9.04 -17.32 3.53
C GLU A 92 9.56 -17.78 4.90
N VAL A 93 8.98 -17.26 5.97
CA VAL A 93 9.37 -17.58 7.34
C VAL A 93 8.18 -18.19 8.05
N LYS A 94 8.32 -19.46 8.45
CA LYS A 94 7.27 -20.24 9.12
C LYS A 94 5.94 -20.25 8.32
N GLY A 95 6.03 -20.32 6.99
CA GLY A 95 4.86 -20.30 6.10
C GLY A 95 4.35 -18.90 5.76
N GLU A 96 5.01 -17.84 6.22
CA GLU A 96 4.58 -16.46 6.00
C GLU A 96 5.54 -15.72 5.09
N THR A 97 4.99 -15.13 4.03
CA THR A 97 5.76 -14.32 3.08
C THR A 97 6.03 -12.92 3.64
N ALA A 98 7.01 -12.21 3.07
CA ALA A 98 7.23 -10.79 3.39
C ALA A 98 5.95 -9.94 3.23
N PHE A 99 5.14 -10.21 2.20
CA PHE A 99 3.84 -9.56 2.00
C PHE A 99 2.89 -9.85 3.17
N THR A 100 2.73 -11.12 3.55
CA THR A 100 1.82 -11.51 4.65
C THR A 100 2.23 -10.86 5.96
N ILE A 101 3.54 -10.86 6.27
CA ILE A 101 4.09 -10.22 7.46
C ILE A 101 3.81 -8.70 7.44
N LEU A 102 4.06 -8.03 6.31
CA LEU A 102 3.78 -6.61 6.14
C LEU A 102 2.29 -6.28 6.26
N VAL A 103 1.40 -7.10 5.73
CA VAL A 103 -0.05 -6.90 5.85
C VAL A 103 -0.48 -7.02 7.31
N LYS A 104 0.00 -8.04 8.04
CA LYS A 104 -0.27 -8.16 9.49
C LYS A 104 0.20 -6.95 10.25
N PHE A 105 1.40 -6.46 9.96
CA PHE A 105 1.94 -5.23 10.53
C PHE A 105 1.03 -4.03 10.25
N GLY A 106 0.63 -3.85 8.98
CA GLY A 106 -0.30 -2.81 8.53
C GLY A 106 -1.66 -2.84 9.21
N MET A 107 -2.13 -4.01 9.68
CA MET A 107 -3.37 -4.14 10.45
C MET A 107 -3.27 -3.56 11.86
N THR A 108 -2.05 -3.34 12.37
CA THR A 108 -1.78 -2.81 13.72
C THR A 108 -1.33 -1.35 13.74
N MET A 109 -1.00 -0.79 12.57
CA MET A 109 -0.53 0.58 12.45
C MET A 109 -1.65 1.59 12.77
N SER A 110 -1.31 2.87 12.89
CA SER A 110 -2.29 3.97 12.97
C SER A 110 -2.34 4.76 11.66
N ASP A 111 -1.19 4.94 11.00
CA ASP A 111 -1.08 5.63 9.71
C ASP A 111 -1.13 4.63 8.53
N LYS A 112 -1.88 4.98 7.49
CA LYS A 112 -1.99 4.20 6.25
C LYS A 112 -0.95 4.57 5.20
N LYS A 113 -0.41 5.78 5.27
CA LYS A 113 0.59 6.26 4.32
C LYS A 113 1.84 5.41 4.38
N ASP A 114 2.31 5.13 5.59
CA ASP A 114 3.48 4.26 5.80
C ASP A 114 3.21 2.83 5.30
N PHE A 115 2.01 2.29 5.53
CA PHE A 115 1.65 0.96 5.03
C PHE A 115 1.62 0.92 3.49
N MET A 116 0.93 1.86 2.85
CA MET A 116 0.89 1.97 1.38
C MET A 116 2.29 2.13 0.81
N TYR A 117 3.10 2.97 1.44
CA TYR A 117 4.46 3.23 1.04
C TYR A 117 5.35 1.99 1.13
N MET A 118 5.37 1.29 2.28
CA MET A 118 6.13 0.04 2.44
C MET A 118 5.65 -1.04 1.47
N LEU A 119 4.34 -1.15 1.27
CA LEU A 119 3.76 -2.13 0.35
C LEU A 119 4.16 -1.83 -1.09
N GLN A 120 4.12 -0.57 -1.51
CA GLN A 120 4.62 -0.15 -2.82
C GLN A 120 6.12 -0.47 -2.97
N LYS A 121 6.95 -0.12 -1.98
CA LYS A 121 8.39 -0.39 -2.00
C LYS A 121 8.73 -1.88 -2.06
N LEU A 122 7.93 -2.73 -1.41
CA LEU A 122 8.04 -4.19 -1.50
C LEU A 122 7.96 -4.66 -2.97
N TYR A 123 6.95 -4.20 -3.73
CA TYR A 123 6.79 -4.55 -5.15
C TYR A 123 7.81 -3.85 -6.06
N GLU A 124 8.19 -2.59 -5.78
CA GLU A 124 9.25 -1.90 -6.53
C GLU A 124 10.59 -2.63 -6.46
N ARG A 125 10.86 -3.30 -5.34
CA ARG A 125 12.05 -4.13 -5.11
C ARG A 125 11.93 -5.54 -5.68
N GLY A 126 10.91 -5.80 -6.49
CA GLY A 126 10.76 -7.05 -7.24
C GLY A 126 10.01 -8.15 -6.49
N TYR A 127 9.27 -7.82 -5.42
CA TYR A 127 8.34 -8.79 -4.83
C TYR A 127 7.30 -9.24 -5.85
N GLN A 128 6.95 -10.53 -5.81
CA GLN A 128 5.93 -11.14 -6.67
C GLN A 128 4.93 -11.85 -5.78
N SER A 129 3.65 -11.55 -5.96
CA SER A 129 2.57 -12.17 -5.20
C SER A 129 2.59 -13.69 -5.37
N LYS A 130 2.41 -14.41 -4.27
CA LYS A 130 2.42 -15.87 -4.20
C LYS A 130 1.04 -16.41 -3.83
N SER A 131 0.80 -17.69 -4.12
CA SER A 131 -0.45 -18.36 -3.72
C SER A 131 -0.70 -18.30 -2.21
N ALA A 132 0.36 -18.37 -1.39
CA ALA A 132 0.29 -18.21 0.06
C ALA A 132 -0.31 -16.85 0.49
N ASP A 133 -0.01 -15.77 -0.23
CA ASP A 133 -0.57 -14.44 0.06
C ASP A 133 -2.09 -14.43 -0.14
N LEU A 134 -2.58 -15.09 -1.19
CA LEU A 134 -4.00 -15.20 -1.45
C LEU A 134 -4.72 -16.00 -0.37
N VAL A 135 -4.11 -17.10 0.10
CA VAL A 135 -4.63 -17.90 1.20
C VAL A 135 -4.74 -17.04 2.46
N TYR A 136 -3.69 -16.27 2.77
CA TYR A 136 -3.72 -15.32 3.88
C TYR A 136 -4.81 -14.24 3.71
N LEU A 137 -4.90 -13.59 2.54
CA LEU A 137 -5.92 -12.56 2.28
C LEU A 137 -7.34 -13.12 2.42
N LYS A 138 -7.60 -14.33 1.93
CA LYS A 138 -8.91 -14.98 2.10
C LYS A 138 -9.22 -15.24 3.58
N SER A 139 -8.30 -15.85 4.31
CA SER A 139 -8.51 -16.19 5.73
C SER A 139 -8.56 -14.98 6.67
N SER A 140 -7.90 -13.88 6.32
CA SER A 140 -7.92 -12.64 7.11
C SER A 140 -9.19 -11.82 6.89
N TYR A 141 -9.82 -11.93 5.72
CA TYR A 141 -11.07 -11.24 5.40
C TYR A 141 -12.20 -11.55 6.41
N GLU A 142 -12.31 -12.81 6.83
CA GLU A 142 -13.32 -13.27 7.79
C GLU A 142 -13.07 -12.75 9.22
N LYS A 143 -11.87 -12.23 9.49
CA LYS A 143 -11.42 -11.79 10.81
C LYS A 143 -11.35 -10.27 10.94
N LEU A 144 -11.75 -9.53 9.91
CA LEU A 144 -11.74 -8.06 9.93
C LEU A 144 -12.75 -7.55 10.96
N LYS A 145 -12.27 -6.79 11.94
CA LYS A 145 -13.06 -6.30 13.08
C LYS A 145 -13.55 -4.88 12.93
N ASN A 146 -12.87 -4.08 12.12
CA ASN A 146 -13.13 -2.66 11.97
C ASN A 146 -12.77 -2.18 10.56
N GLU A 147 -13.21 -0.96 10.26
CA GLU A 147 -12.97 -0.31 8.98
C GLU A 147 -11.48 -0.14 8.65
N TYR A 148 -10.66 0.16 9.66
CA TYR A 148 -9.21 0.30 9.50
C TYR A 148 -8.58 -0.97 8.93
N GLN A 149 -9.01 -2.13 9.44
CA GLN A 149 -8.57 -3.43 8.93
C GLN A 149 -9.13 -3.68 7.52
N CYS A 150 -10.39 -3.33 7.25
CA CYS A 150 -10.97 -3.42 5.91
C CYS A 150 -10.19 -2.58 4.87
N LEU A 151 -9.76 -1.38 5.23
CA LEU A 151 -8.94 -0.53 4.38
C LEU A 151 -7.57 -1.17 4.10
N THR A 152 -6.84 -1.60 5.13
CA THR A 152 -5.55 -2.31 4.97
C THR A 152 -5.70 -3.52 4.06
N TRP A 153 -6.74 -4.32 4.32
CA TRP A 153 -7.03 -5.53 3.58
C TRP A 153 -7.29 -5.21 2.11
N SER A 154 -8.07 -4.15 1.84
CA SER A 154 -8.38 -3.72 0.47
C SER A 154 -7.14 -3.28 -0.28
N LEU A 155 -6.29 -2.45 0.33
CA LEU A 155 -5.02 -2.01 -0.25
C LEU A 155 -4.08 -3.20 -0.53
N ALA A 156 -3.97 -4.14 0.41
CA ALA A 156 -3.23 -5.38 0.23
C ALA A 156 -3.81 -6.23 -0.90
N ARG A 157 -5.14 -6.35 -0.98
CA ARG A 157 -5.83 -7.10 -2.03
C ARG A 157 -5.65 -6.46 -3.41
N PHE A 158 -5.65 -5.13 -3.49
CA PHE A 158 -5.34 -4.40 -4.72
C PHE A 158 -3.90 -4.68 -5.15
N ALA A 159 -2.94 -4.55 -4.24
CA ALA A 159 -1.54 -4.84 -4.54
C ALA A 159 -1.32 -6.28 -5.02
N TYR A 160 -1.91 -7.25 -4.32
CA TYR A 160 -1.87 -8.65 -4.73
C TYR A 160 -2.44 -8.88 -6.13
N LYS A 161 -3.58 -8.26 -6.46
CA LYS A 161 -4.20 -8.46 -7.77
C LYS A 161 -3.33 -7.86 -8.88
N LEU A 162 -2.90 -6.62 -8.69
CA LEU A 162 -2.15 -5.88 -9.69
C LEU A 162 -0.77 -6.48 -9.91
N ASN A 163 -0.11 -6.95 -8.84
CA ASN A 163 1.21 -7.59 -8.85
C ASN A 163 2.23 -6.82 -9.73
N ASN A 164 2.13 -5.49 -9.74
CA ASN A 164 2.92 -4.60 -10.60
C ASN A 164 3.09 -3.26 -9.88
N SER A 165 4.32 -2.85 -9.61
CA SER A 165 4.61 -1.67 -8.80
C SER A 165 4.04 -0.37 -9.37
N VAL A 166 4.05 -0.20 -10.69
CA VAL A 166 3.51 0.99 -11.37
C VAL A 166 2.00 1.08 -11.21
N LEU A 167 1.29 -0.02 -11.46
CA LEU A 167 -0.17 -0.07 -11.26
C LEU A 167 -0.55 0.07 -9.79
N ILE A 168 0.26 -0.47 -8.88
CA ILE A 168 0.06 -0.33 -7.43
C ILE A 168 0.18 1.14 -7.00
N ALA A 169 1.19 1.86 -7.48
CA ALA A 169 1.36 3.28 -7.20
C ALA A 169 0.13 4.09 -7.66
N LYS A 170 -0.34 3.85 -8.90
CA LYS A 170 -1.59 4.45 -9.41
C LYS A 170 -2.79 4.09 -8.52
N ALA A 171 -2.93 2.81 -8.14
CA ALA A 171 -4.03 2.36 -7.28
C ALA A 171 -4.02 3.06 -5.91
N PHE A 172 -2.85 3.29 -5.31
CA PHE A 172 -2.74 3.97 -4.03
C PHE A 172 -2.97 5.47 -4.13
N GLN A 173 -2.55 6.10 -5.22
CA GLN A 173 -2.89 7.50 -5.50
C GLN A 173 -4.42 7.71 -5.57
N HIS A 174 -5.14 6.76 -6.16
CA HIS A 174 -6.60 6.83 -6.36
C HIS A 174 -7.37 5.80 -5.51
N HIS A 175 -6.88 5.45 -4.32
CA HIS A 175 -7.48 4.38 -3.52
C HIS A 175 -8.93 4.66 -3.10
N MET A 176 -9.30 5.93 -2.85
CA MET A 176 -10.65 6.28 -2.41
C MET A 176 -11.74 6.01 -3.45
N PRO A 177 -11.60 6.41 -4.73
CA PRO A 177 -12.46 5.94 -5.81
C PRO A 177 -12.53 4.41 -5.91
N LEU A 178 -11.39 3.71 -5.86
CA LEU A 178 -11.34 2.24 -5.97
C LEU A 178 -12.05 1.53 -4.81
N LEU A 179 -11.97 2.09 -3.59
CA LEU A 179 -12.70 1.61 -2.43
C LEU A 179 -14.21 1.88 -2.53
N SER A 180 -14.60 2.95 -3.23
CA SER A 180 -16.01 3.25 -3.51
C SER A 180 -16.59 2.18 -4.44
N ILE A 181 -15.87 1.85 -5.52
CA ILE A 181 -16.20 0.74 -6.43
C ILE A 181 -16.26 -0.59 -5.66
N ALA A 182 -15.28 -0.86 -4.80
CA ALA A 182 -15.28 -2.06 -3.95
C ALA A 182 -16.53 -2.11 -3.05
N SER A 183 -16.93 -0.98 -2.46
CA SER A 183 -18.13 -0.90 -1.61
C SER A 183 -19.41 -1.19 -2.39
N PHE A 184 -19.53 -0.72 -3.63
CA PHE A 184 -20.66 -1.03 -4.50
C PHE A 184 -20.72 -2.50 -4.88
N LYS A 185 -19.58 -3.09 -5.27
CA LYS A 185 -19.47 -4.53 -5.54
C LYS A 185 -19.88 -5.37 -4.33
N MET A 186 -19.48 -4.95 -3.14
CA MET A 186 -19.81 -5.63 -1.88
C MET A 186 -21.21 -5.30 -1.36
N ARG A 187 -21.93 -4.38 -2.00
CA ARG A 187 -23.25 -3.86 -1.60
C ARG A 187 -23.31 -3.35 -0.16
N ARG A 188 -22.17 -2.86 0.36
CA ARG A 188 -22.04 -2.26 1.70
C ARG A 188 -20.80 -1.37 1.77
N PRO A 189 -20.76 -0.38 2.68
CA PRO A 189 -19.52 0.34 2.97
C PRO A 189 -18.38 -0.63 3.31
N PHE A 190 -17.25 -0.50 2.61
CA PHE A 190 -16.10 -1.39 2.79
C PHE A 190 -14.79 -0.62 2.64
N GLY A 191 -14.03 -0.51 3.74
CA GLY A 191 -12.77 0.23 3.78
C GLY A 191 -12.91 1.76 3.72
N ILE A 192 -14.13 2.29 3.87
CA ILE A 192 -14.42 3.71 3.99
C ILE A 192 -15.47 3.96 5.08
N ASN A 193 -15.31 5.03 5.85
CA ASN A 193 -16.15 5.40 6.99
C ASN A 193 -17.47 6.05 6.56
N TYR A 194 -18.39 5.25 6.05
CA TYR A 194 -19.77 5.69 5.79
C TYR A 194 -20.77 4.69 6.34
N HIS A 195 -21.92 5.22 6.79
CA HIS A 195 -23.00 4.41 7.32
C HIS A 195 -23.73 3.60 6.23
N ASN A 196 -23.72 4.06 4.98
CA ASN A 196 -24.40 3.42 3.85
C ASN A 196 -23.79 3.84 2.51
N LEU A 197 -24.22 3.18 1.42
CA LEU A 197 -23.73 3.45 0.06
C LEU A 197 -24.12 4.83 -0.46
N LEU A 198 -25.23 5.42 0.01
CA LEU A 198 -25.62 6.79 -0.35
C LEU A 198 -24.58 7.81 0.13
N GLY A 199 -24.03 7.62 1.34
CA GLY A 199 -22.93 8.43 1.86
C GLY A 199 -21.68 8.34 0.99
N ILE A 200 -21.34 7.13 0.54
CA ILE A 200 -20.19 6.88 -0.36
C ILE A 200 -20.42 7.56 -1.71
N ALA A 201 -21.60 7.38 -2.31
CA ALA A 201 -21.94 7.97 -3.61
C ALA A 201 -21.91 9.50 -3.56
N ASN A 202 -22.47 10.08 -2.50
CA ASN A 202 -22.42 11.53 -2.27
C ASN A 202 -20.97 12.02 -2.13
N ASN A 203 -20.15 11.34 -1.31
CA ASN A 203 -18.73 11.67 -1.16
C ASN A 203 -18.00 11.64 -2.51
N ALA A 204 -18.23 10.59 -3.31
CA ALA A 204 -17.63 10.45 -4.62
C ALA A 204 -17.99 11.61 -5.57
N LEU A 205 -19.26 11.98 -5.64
CA LEU A 205 -19.71 13.13 -6.45
C LEU A 205 -19.10 14.46 -6.01
N GLN A 206 -18.79 14.60 -4.72
CA GLN A 206 -18.22 15.84 -4.19
C GLN A 206 -16.71 15.92 -4.36
N HIS A 207 -15.99 14.81 -4.16
CA HIS A 207 -14.54 14.81 -4.01
C HIS A 207 -13.77 14.08 -5.12
N TYR A 208 -14.42 13.20 -5.89
CA TYR A 208 -13.78 12.34 -6.90
C TYR A 208 -14.33 12.62 -8.31
N ARG A 209 -14.62 13.89 -8.60
CA ARG A 209 -15.32 14.30 -9.84
C ARG A 209 -14.61 13.93 -11.13
N SER A 210 -13.29 13.83 -11.13
CA SER A 210 -12.47 13.36 -12.27
C SER A 210 -12.52 11.85 -12.50
N HIS A 211 -13.24 11.09 -11.66
CA HIS A 211 -13.35 9.63 -11.73
C HIS A 211 -14.81 9.17 -11.69
N ILE A 212 -15.76 10.09 -11.74
CA ILE A 212 -17.13 9.81 -11.35
C ILE A 212 -17.90 9.02 -12.40
N GLU A 213 -17.56 9.13 -13.69
CA GLU A 213 -18.18 8.29 -14.73
C GLU A 213 -17.94 6.81 -14.45
N LEU A 214 -16.70 6.45 -14.12
CA LEU A 214 -16.34 5.08 -13.74
C LEU A 214 -17.08 4.62 -12.46
N ILE A 215 -17.26 5.53 -11.50
CA ILE A 215 -17.98 5.25 -10.24
C ILE A 215 -19.48 5.06 -10.52
N ILE A 216 -20.08 5.86 -11.40
CA ILE A 216 -21.48 5.71 -11.85
C ILE A 216 -21.65 4.37 -12.58
N HIS A 217 -20.78 4.07 -13.54
CA HIS A 217 -20.76 2.79 -14.24
C HIS A 217 -20.67 1.61 -13.27
N ALA A 218 -19.87 1.72 -12.21
CA ALA A 218 -19.81 0.71 -11.16
C ALA A 218 -21.13 0.61 -10.37
N MET A 219 -21.79 1.72 -10.04
CA MET A 219 -23.10 1.69 -9.36
C MET A 219 -24.18 0.97 -10.20
N GLU A 220 -24.14 1.16 -11.51
CA GLU A 220 -25.04 0.52 -12.48
C GLU A 220 -24.69 -0.96 -12.65
N THR A 221 -23.42 -1.28 -12.89
CA THR A 221 -22.93 -2.66 -13.07
C THR A 221 -23.23 -3.56 -11.87
N TYR A 222 -23.13 -3.03 -10.64
CA TYR A 222 -23.42 -3.80 -9.42
C TYR A 222 -24.87 -3.70 -8.93
N ASP A 223 -25.71 -2.98 -9.69
CA ASP A 223 -27.14 -2.80 -9.45
C ASP A 223 -27.44 -2.21 -8.05
N VAL A 224 -26.67 -1.18 -7.67
CA VAL A 224 -26.85 -0.45 -6.39
C VAL A 224 -27.43 0.95 -6.58
N ILE A 225 -27.47 1.46 -7.81
CA ILE A 225 -27.93 2.81 -8.12
C ILE A 225 -29.39 3.05 -7.71
N TYR A 226 -30.26 2.05 -7.89
CA TYR A 226 -31.67 2.13 -7.49
C TYR A 226 -31.83 2.29 -5.98
N ASP A 227 -31.10 1.47 -5.20
CA ASP A 227 -31.12 1.52 -3.74
C ASP A 227 -30.57 2.86 -3.20
N ILE A 228 -29.56 3.42 -3.85
CA ILE A 228 -29.01 4.74 -3.52
C ILE A 228 -30.08 5.82 -3.76
N LYS A 229 -30.71 5.84 -4.94
CA LYS A 229 -31.79 6.80 -5.27
C LYS A 229 -32.98 6.69 -4.32
N LYS A 230 -33.39 5.47 -3.96
CA LYS A 230 -34.50 5.22 -3.03
C LYS A 230 -34.23 5.77 -1.63
N ARG A 231 -32.97 5.73 -1.16
CA ARG A 231 -32.55 6.25 0.15
C ARG A 231 -32.32 7.77 0.16
N ASP A 232 -32.30 8.42 -1.01
CA ASP A 232 -32.02 9.85 -1.15
C ASP A 232 -33.24 10.74 -0.85
N HIS A 233 -33.80 10.61 0.36
CA HIS A 233 -35.01 11.34 0.77
C HIS A 233 -34.85 12.87 0.75
N LYS A 234 -33.61 13.36 0.88
CA LYS A 234 -33.29 14.80 0.85
C LYS A 234 -32.94 15.31 -0.54
N GLY A 235 -32.91 14.43 -1.56
CA GLY A 235 -32.53 14.79 -2.93
C GLY A 235 -31.07 15.24 -3.08
N THR A 236 -30.20 14.95 -2.11
CA THR A 236 -28.80 15.41 -2.14
C THR A 236 -27.99 14.71 -3.22
N PHE A 237 -28.20 13.39 -3.38
CA PHE A 237 -27.55 12.64 -4.45
C PHE A 237 -28.09 13.08 -5.81
N LYS A 238 -29.41 13.26 -5.94
CA LYS A 238 -30.03 13.78 -7.15
C LYS A 238 -29.43 15.14 -7.54
N GLN A 239 -29.40 16.11 -6.63
CA GLN A 239 -28.85 17.44 -6.89
C GLN A 239 -27.37 17.36 -7.30
N ARG A 240 -26.56 16.54 -6.62
CA ARG A 240 -25.13 16.38 -6.97
C ARG A 240 -24.92 15.73 -8.34
N MET A 241 -25.81 14.83 -8.76
CA MET A 241 -25.78 14.26 -10.10
C MET A 241 -26.14 15.31 -11.16
N GLU A 242 -27.16 16.14 -10.90
CA GLU A 242 -27.54 17.26 -11.77
C GLU A 242 -26.38 18.26 -11.91
N ASP A 243 -25.83 18.72 -10.78
CA ASP A 243 -24.66 19.61 -10.74
C ASP A 243 -23.46 19.01 -11.50
N TYR A 244 -23.23 17.70 -11.38
CA TYR A 244 -22.17 17.01 -12.10
C TYR A 244 -22.35 17.12 -13.61
N TYR A 245 -23.55 16.80 -14.13
CA TYR A 245 -23.82 16.86 -15.57
C TYR A 245 -23.74 18.28 -16.13
N GLU A 246 -24.04 19.30 -15.32
CA GLU A 246 -23.89 20.71 -15.72
C GLU A 246 -22.41 21.17 -15.75
N THR A 247 -21.56 20.58 -14.91
CA THR A 247 -20.18 21.04 -14.71
C THR A 247 -19.15 19.92 -14.87
N MET A 248 -19.41 19.01 -15.81
CA MET A 248 -18.65 17.79 -16.02
C MET A 248 -17.16 18.08 -16.26
N PRO A 249 -16.26 17.76 -15.31
CA PRO A 249 -14.83 17.94 -15.52
C PRO A 249 -14.27 16.82 -16.42
N PRO A 250 -13.09 17.04 -17.02
CA PRO A 250 -12.36 15.97 -17.70
C PRO A 250 -12.16 14.76 -16.78
N GLN A 251 -12.41 13.57 -17.31
CA GLN A 251 -12.16 12.32 -16.60
C GLN A 251 -10.70 11.90 -16.75
N ASP A 252 -10.15 11.35 -15.66
CA ASP A 252 -8.78 10.85 -15.60
C ASP A 252 -8.73 9.40 -16.13
N PRO A 253 -8.05 9.12 -17.25
CA PRO A 253 -7.99 7.79 -17.84
C PRO A 253 -7.11 6.81 -17.03
N ASP A 254 -6.18 7.30 -16.20
CA ASP A 254 -5.21 6.44 -15.51
C ASP A 254 -5.88 5.50 -14.50
N ILE A 255 -7.00 5.92 -13.91
CA ILE A 255 -7.72 5.08 -12.95
C ILE A 255 -8.49 3.94 -13.64
N ALA A 256 -8.92 4.12 -14.89
CA ALA A 256 -9.75 3.16 -15.59
C ALA A 256 -8.99 1.85 -15.81
N GLU A 257 -7.74 1.93 -16.25
CA GLU A 257 -6.85 0.78 -16.42
C GLU A 257 -6.76 -0.05 -15.12
N VAL A 258 -6.48 0.62 -14.01
CA VAL A 258 -6.35 -0.01 -12.68
C VAL A 258 -7.68 -0.62 -12.24
N ALA A 259 -8.78 0.12 -12.38
CA ALA A 259 -10.10 -0.34 -11.98
C ALA A 259 -10.54 -1.56 -12.78
N PHE A 260 -10.32 -1.57 -14.09
CA PHE A 260 -10.64 -2.69 -14.97
C PHE A 260 -9.80 -3.94 -14.69
N PHE A 261 -8.58 -3.77 -14.18
CA PHE A 261 -7.79 -4.90 -13.70
C PHE A 261 -8.36 -5.46 -12.38
N LEU A 262 -8.72 -4.58 -11.45
CA LEU A 262 -9.23 -4.95 -10.13
C LEU A 262 -10.68 -5.50 -10.16
N PHE A 263 -11.48 -4.98 -11.08
CA PHE A 263 -12.91 -5.22 -11.29
C PHE A 263 -13.19 -5.47 -12.78
N PRO A 264 -12.81 -6.66 -13.31
CA PRO A 264 -12.92 -6.97 -14.73
C PRO A 264 -14.33 -6.84 -15.30
N GLU A 265 -15.37 -7.00 -14.48
CA GLU A 265 -16.77 -6.82 -14.87
C GLU A 265 -17.13 -5.39 -15.30
N LEU A 266 -16.28 -4.39 -14.97
CA LEU A 266 -16.45 -3.01 -15.42
C LEU A 266 -15.92 -2.78 -16.84
N LYS A 267 -15.11 -3.71 -17.38
CA LYS A 267 -14.77 -3.67 -18.80
C LYS A 267 -16.05 -4.02 -19.55
N GLU A 268 -16.63 -3.04 -20.24
CA GLU A 268 -17.74 -3.35 -21.14
C GLU A 268 -17.32 -4.48 -22.08
N VAL A 269 -18.10 -5.57 -22.08
CA VAL A 269 -18.18 -6.40 -23.27
C VAL A 269 -18.87 -5.49 -24.26
N SER A 270 -18.12 -4.96 -25.22
CA SER A 270 -18.70 -4.31 -26.39
C SER A 270 -19.66 -5.29 -27.04
N SER A 271 -20.93 -5.24 -26.64
CA SER A 271 -22.02 -5.78 -27.42
C SER A 271 -22.06 -4.97 -28.70
N THR A 272 -21.39 -5.50 -29.71
CA THR A 272 -21.75 -5.45 -31.13
C THR A 272 -23.01 -4.64 -31.36
N SER A 273 -22.81 -3.37 -31.69
CA SER A 273 -23.76 -2.59 -32.49
C SER A 273 -23.17 -2.55 -33.88
N ASP A 274 -23.48 -3.59 -34.66
CA ASP A 274 -23.61 -3.58 -36.12
C ASP A 274 -24.53 -4.75 -36.50
#